data_AF-A0A2G9TIY0-F1
#
_entry.id   AF-A0A2G9TIY0-F1
#
_cell.length_a   1.000
_cell.length_b   1.000
_cell.length_c   1.000
_cell.angle_alpha   90.00
_cell.angle_beta   90.00
_cell.angle_gamma   90.00
#
_symmetry.space_group_name_H-M   'P 1'
#
loop_
_entity.id
_entity.type
_entity.pdbx_description
1 polymer ?
#
loop_
_entity_poly.entity_id
_entity_poly.type
_entity_poly.pdbx_seq_one_letter_code
_entity_poly.pdbx_strand_id
1 'polypeptide(L)'
;KYFKNEQWAEPGGPIFLMIGGESAGSPSWVLNGNLTYLKWAKKFNATVYFLEHRYYGDSHLFQAGDAFKTKTYASYLSSMQMLYDVANFIRTVNVDLDEPAKWIVFGGSYAEYLQVVEASIRSHSKECADTIAKGFEEMHQLMLTVNGRQNLSYIFT
;
A
#
# COMPACT_ATOMS: atom_id res chain seq x y z
N LYS A 1 -7.67 -7.74 1.65
CA LYS A 1 -8.94 -7.78 0.85
C LYS A 1 -8.76 -6.88 -0.36
N TYR A 2 -9.43 -7.14 -1.48
CA TYR A 2 -9.41 -6.22 -2.62
C TYR A 2 -10.78 -6.19 -3.30
N PHE A 3 -11.03 -5.14 -4.07
CA PHE A 3 -12.16 -5.04 -5.00
C PHE A 3 -11.62 -4.92 -6.41
N LYS A 4 -12.35 -5.48 -7.37
CA LYS A 4 -11.98 -5.50 -8.78
C LYS A 4 -13.15 -5.00 -9.62
N ASN A 5 -12.85 -4.24 -10.65
CA ASN A 5 -13.81 -3.84 -11.68
C ASN A 5 -13.19 -3.97 -13.07
N GLU A 6 -13.82 -4.79 -13.90
CA GLU A 6 -13.41 -5.08 -15.28
C GLU A 6 -14.42 -4.57 -16.32
N GLN A 7 -15.39 -3.74 -15.92
CA GLN A 7 -16.46 -3.32 -16.82
C GLN A 7 -15.98 -2.54 -18.06
N TRP A 8 -14.74 -2.06 -18.05
CA TRP A 8 -14.11 -1.34 -19.17
C TRP A 8 -12.86 -2.04 -19.69
N ALA A 9 -12.53 -3.23 -19.18
CA ALA A 9 -11.28 -3.91 -19.52
C ALA A 9 -11.28 -4.34 -20.99
N GLU A 10 -10.22 -4.02 -21.72
CA GLU A 10 -9.95 -4.57 -23.05
C GLU A 10 -8.57 -5.25 -23.08
N PRO A 11 -8.36 -6.23 -23.99
CA PRO A 11 -7.04 -6.84 -24.18
C PRO A 11 -5.95 -5.80 -24.43
N GLY A 12 -4.85 -5.88 -23.67
CA GLY A 12 -3.75 -4.91 -23.73
C GLY A 12 -3.99 -3.58 -23.00
N GLY A 13 -5.15 -3.41 -22.35
CA GLY A 13 -5.45 -2.27 -21.49
C GLY A 13 -4.56 -2.21 -20.24
N PRO A 14 -4.34 -1.03 -19.65
CA PRO A 14 -3.57 -0.89 -18.43
C PRO A 14 -4.36 -1.42 -17.21
N ILE A 15 -3.65 -1.71 -16.12
CA ILE A 15 -4.24 -2.01 -14.84
C ILE A 15 -4.07 -0.80 -13.91
N PHE A 16 -5.18 -0.32 -13.37
CA PHE A 16 -5.21 0.76 -12.39
C PHE A 16 -5.31 0.17 -10.99
N LEU A 17 -4.42 0.57 -10.09
CA LEU A 17 -4.44 0.12 -8.69
C LEU A 17 -4.61 1.31 -7.76
N MET A 18 -5.74 1.39 -7.06
CA MET A 18 -5.93 2.31 -5.94
C MET A 18 -5.44 1.65 -4.64
N ILE A 19 -4.45 2.25 -3.99
CA ILE A 19 -3.99 1.84 -2.66
C ILE A 19 -4.96 2.39 -1.61
N GLY A 20 -5.50 1.51 -0.77
CA GLY A 20 -6.33 1.89 0.36
C GLY A 20 -5.56 2.69 1.42
N GLY A 21 -6.23 3.70 1.99
CA GLY A 21 -5.74 4.45 3.14
C GLY A 21 -6.23 3.85 4.47
N GLU A 22 -6.44 4.71 5.45
CA GLU A 22 -6.71 4.37 6.85
C GLU A 22 -8.18 4.08 7.14
N SER A 23 -8.84 3.34 6.25
CA SER A 23 -10.26 3.03 6.41
C SER A 23 -10.64 1.70 5.75
N ALA A 24 -11.79 1.17 6.17
CA ALA A 24 -12.38 0.00 5.55
C ALA A 24 -12.63 0.25 4.05
N GLY A 25 -12.20 -0.70 3.23
CA GLY A 25 -12.46 -0.73 1.81
C GLY A 25 -13.94 -0.95 1.52
N SER A 26 -14.39 -0.32 0.44
CA SER A 26 -15.77 -0.39 -0.05
C SER A 26 -15.78 -0.56 -1.57
N PRO A 27 -16.77 -1.27 -2.14
CA PRO A 27 -16.95 -1.35 -3.60
C PRO A 27 -17.03 0.01 -4.29
N SER A 28 -17.39 1.09 -3.57
CA SER A 28 -17.41 2.45 -4.13
C SER A 28 -16.05 2.87 -4.71
N TRP A 29 -14.93 2.36 -4.21
CA TRP A 29 -13.59 2.63 -4.74
C TRP A 29 -13.33 2.01 -6.12
N VAL A 30 -14.18 1.12 -6.60
CA VAL A 30 -14.08 0.62 -7.99
C VAL A 30 -15.31 0.91 -8.83
N LEU A 31 -16.43 1.30 -8.20
CA LEU A 31 -17.72 1.52 -8.89
C LEU A 31 -18.14 3.00 -8.98
N ASN A 32 -17.58 3.91 -8.19
CA ASN A 32 -18.00 5.31 -8.18
C ASN A 32 -17.44 6.09 -9.38
N GLY A 33 -18.18 6.14 -10.49
CA GLY A 33 -17.80 6.84 -11.72
C GLY A 33 -17.51 8.35 -11.58
N ASN A 34 -17.76 8.97 -10.42
CA ASN A 34 -17.36 10.35 -10.17
C ASN A 34 -15.86 10.49 -9.81
N LEU A 35 -15.21 9.41 -9.37
CA LEU A 35 -13.79 9.41 -9.05
C LEU A 35 -12.94 9.55 -10.32
N THR A 36 -11.94 10.42 -10.27
CA THR A 36 -11.14 10.79 -11.45
C THR A 36 -10.46 9.59 -12.12
N TYR A 37 -9.85 8.69 -11.34
CA TYR A 37 -9.19 7.50 -11.90
C TYR A 37 -10.18 6.50 -12.50
N LEU A 38 -11.45 6.47 -12.08
CA LEU A 38 -12.48 5.64 -12.71
C LEU A 38 -12.99 6.25 -14.02
N LYS A 39 -13.04 7.58 -14.13
CA LYS A 39 -13.27 8.25 -15.42
C LYS A 39 -12.16 7.95 -16.42
N TRP A 40 -10.91 7.91 -15.95
CA TRP A 40 -9.76 7.52 -16.76
C TRP A 40 -9.77 6.03 -17.09
N ALA A 41 -10.17 5.16 -16.16
CA ALA A 41 -10.27 3.73 -16.42
C ALA A 41 -11.22 3.45 -17.59
N LYS A 42 -12.37 4.12 -17.62
CA LYS A 42 -13.29 4.07 -18.76
C LYS A 42 -12.68 4.60 -20.07
N LYS A 43 -11.83 5.64 -20.00
CA LYS A 43 -11.21 6.25 -21.19
C LYS A 43 -10.08 5.40 -21.77
N PHE A 44 -9.35 4.71 -20.91
CA PHE A 44 -8.14 3.95 -21.27
C PHE A 44 -8.36 2.43 -21.25
N ASN A 45 -9.63 2.00 -21.14
CA ASN A 45 -10.04 0.60 -21.12
C ASN A 45 -9.30 -0.22 -20.05
N ALA A 46 -9.20 0.37 -18.85
CA ALA A 46 -8.40 -0.18 -17.76
C ALA A 46 -9.20 -1.17 -16.89
N THR A 47 -8.54 -2.24 -16.47
CA THR A 47 -8.98 -3.03 -15.31
C THR A 47 -8.64 -2.27 -14.04
N VAL A 48 -9.58 -2.14 -13.11
CA VAL A 48 -9.37 -1.40 -11.87
C VAL A 48 -9.37 -2.32 -10.67
N TYR A 49 -8.38 -2.14 -9.80
CA TYR A 49 -8.31 -2.74 -8.48
C TYR A 49 -8.27 -1.68 -7.40
N PHE A 50 -8.91 -1.98 -6.27
CA PHE A 50 -8.66 -1.33 -4.99
C PHE A 50 -8.09 -2.37 -4.03
N LEU A 51 -6.95 -2.09 -3.43
CA LEU A 51 -6.34 -2.96 -2.42
C LEU A 51 -6.54 -2.35 -1.03
N GLU A 52 -7.28 -3.05 -0.17
CA GLU A 52 -7.49 -2.61 1.22
C GLU A 52 -6.18 -2.73 2.01
N HIS A 53 -5.85 -1.68 2.75
CA HIS A 53 -4.64 -1.63 3.57
C HIS A 53 -4.73 -2.65 4.71
N ARG A 54 -3.61 -3.34 4.99
CA ARG A 54 -3.50 -4.20 6.18
C ARG A 54 -3.94 -3.45 7.43
N TYR A 55 -4.61 -4.13 8.33
CA TYR A 55 -5.18 -3.62 9.58
C TYR A 55 -6.43 -2.73 9.50
N TYR A 56 -6.94 -2.47 8.29
CA TYR A 56 -8.19 -1.74 8.11
C TYR A 56 -9.27 -2.62 7.51
N GLY A 57 -10.53 -2.33 7.83
CA GLY A 57 -11.69 -3.08 7.34
C GLY A 57 -11.67 -4.54 7.76
N ASP A 58 -11.60 -5.44 6.79
CA ASP A 58 -11.55 -6.88 7.05
C ASP A 58 -10.13 -7.45 6.89
N SER A 59 -9.15 -6.61 6.53
CA SER A 59 -7.78 -7.01 6.24
C SER A 59 -6.91 -7.11 7.50
N HIS A 60 -7.32 -7.95 8.45
CA HIS A 60 -6.58 -8.18 9.69
C HIS A 60 -5.68 -9.43 9.59
N LEU A 61 -4.44 -9.30 10.06
CA LEU A 61 -3.48 -10.43 10.13
C LEU A 61 -3.82 -11.46 11.21
N PHE A 62 -4.69 -11.10 12.16
CA PHE A 62 -4.99 -11.91 13.34
C PHE A 62 -6.51 -11.99 13.57
N GLN A 63 -7.00 -13.13 14.04
CA GLN A 63 -8.42 -13.32 14.33
C GLN A 63 -8.81 -12.67 15.68
N ALA A 64 -10.10 -12.36 15.82
CA ALA A 64 -10.65 -11.79 17.05
C ALA A 64 -10.53 -12.78 18.22
N GLY A 65 -9.49 -12.64 19.04
CA GLY A 65 -9.32 -13.41 20.28
C GLY A 65 -7.86 -13.70 20.64
N ASP A 66 -6.94 -13.50 19.71
CA ASP A 66 -5.54 -13.87 19.91
C ASP A 66 -4.84 -13.04 20.99
N ALA A 67 -4.33 -13.66 22.06
CA ALA A 67 -3.65 -12.97 23.16
C ALA A 67 -2.31 -12.32 22.76
N PHE A 68 -1.77 -12.67 21.58
CA PHE A 68 -0.64 -11.95 20.93
C PHE A 68 -0.98 -10.48 20.56
N LYS A 69 -2.26 -10.09 20.66
CA LYS A 69 -2.88 -8.82 20.28
C LYS A 69 -2.21 -7.52 20.72
N THR A 70 -1.42 -7.46 21.78
CA THR A 70 -1.06 -6.15 22.38
C THR A 70 0.40 -5.76 22.28
N LYS A 71 1.34 -6.71 22.14
CA LYS A 71 2.78 -6.39 22.13
C LYS A 71 3.43 -6.32 20.75
N THR A 72 2.89 -7.03 19.75
CA THR A 72 3.45 -7.12 18.39
C THR A 72 2.48 -6.71 17.28
N TYR A 73 1.25 -6.33 17.62
CA TYR A 73 0.28 -5.92 16.60
C TYR A 73 0.77 -4.69 15.81
N ALA A 74 1.39 -3.72 16.50
CA ALA A 74 1.99 -2.55 15.88
C ALA A 74 3.30 -2.84 15.13
N SER A 75 4.01 -3.95 15.41
CA SER A 75 5.30 -4.22 14.76
C SER A 75 5.20 -4.57 13.28
N TYR A 76 4.02 -4.99 12.78
CA TYR A 76 3.80 -5.20 11.34
C TYR A 76 2.97 -4.11 10.66
N LEU A 77 2.61 -3.05 11.39
CA LEU A 77 1.97 -1.85 10.84
C LEU A 77 3.07 -0.84 10.49
N SER A 78 3.65 -0.97 9.30
CA SER A 78 4.58 -0.01 8.75
C SER A 78 4.29 0.28 7.27
N SER A 79 4.68 1.47 6.82
CA SER A 79 4.59 1.87 5.42
C SER A 79 5.33 0.91 4.50
N MET A 80 6.50 0.43 4.94
CA MET A 80 7.32 -0.53 4.19
C MET A 80 6.57 -1.84 3.96
N GLN A 81 5.95 -2.35 5.00
CA GLN A 81 5.13 -3.55 4.95
C GLN A 81 3.93 -3.42 4.00
N MET A 82 3.30 -2.23 3.95
CA MET A 82 2.25 -1.95 2.97
C MET A 82 2.77 -1.97 1.53
N LEU A 83 3.96 -1.42 1.27
CA LEU A 83 4.59 -1.49 -0.06
C LEU A 83 4.89 -2.93 -0.47
N TYR A 84 5.30 -3.78 0.48
CA TYR A 84 5.46 -5.22 0.22
C TYR A 84 4.14 -5.89 -0.13
N ASP A 85 3.03 -5.54 0.51
CA ASP A 85 1.70 -6.07 0.16
C ASP A 85 1.29 -5.67 -1.25
N VAL A 86 1.51 -4.41 -1.63
CA VAL A 86 1.22 -3.90 -2.97
C VAL A 86 2.05 -4.65 -4.02
N ALA A 87 3.35 -4.82 -3.77
CA ALA A 87 4.24 -5.56 -4.66
C ALA A 87 3.87 -7.04 -4.76
N ASN A 88 3.51 -7.67 -3.64
CA ASN A 88 3.00 -9.05 -3.62
C ASN A 88 1.70 -9.17 -4.39
N PHE A 89 0.76 -8.25 -4.20
CA PHE A 89 -0.51 -8.22 -4.90
C PHE A 89 -0.32 -8.12 -6.42
N ILE A 90 0.52 -7.17 -6.88
CA ILE A 90 0.84 -7.03 -8.31
C ILE A 90 1.44 -8.32 -8.88
N ARG A 91 2.40 -8.93 -8.16
CA ARG A 91 3.01 -10.19 -8.60
C ARG A 91 1.99 -11.31 -8.70
N THR A 92 1.12 -11.46 -7.71
CA THR A 92 0.07 -12.49 -7.72
C THR A 92 -0.90 -12.27 -8.87
N VAL A 93 -1.39 -11.04 -9.09
CA VAL A 93 -2.30 -10.77 -10.21
C VAL A 93 -1.63 -11.05 -11.55
N ASN A 94 -0.35 -10.68 -11.71
CA ASN A 94 0.39 -10.92 -12.96
C ASN A 94 0.60 -12.39 -13.30
N VAL A 95 0.58 -13.31 -12.32
CA VAL A 95 0.67 -14.76 -12.58
C VAL A 95 -0.55 -15.25 -13.37
N ASP A 96 -1.70 -14.63 -13.14
CA ASP A 96 -2.97 -15.02 -13.77
C ASP A 96 -3.26 -14.24 -15.07
N LEU A 97 -2.34 -13.39 -15.54
CA LEU A 97 -2.50 -12.63 -16.78
C LEU A 97 -1.88 -13.39 -17.96
N ASP A 98 -2.63 -13.48 -19.05
CA ASP A 98 -2.15 -14.05 -20.31
C ASP A 98 -1.04 -13.20 -20.95
N GLU A 99 -1.06 -11.89 -20.72
CA GLU A 99 -0.12 -10.93 -21.30
C GLU A 99 0.39 -9.93 -20.24
N PRO A 100 1.63 -9.42 -20.36
CA PRO A 100 2.16 -8.41 -19.46
C PRO A 100 1.33 -7.12 -19.47
N ALA A 101 0.83 -6.71 -18.31
CA ALA A 101 0.07 -5.48 -18.16
C ALA A 101 0.91 -4.30 -17.63
N LYS A 102 0.59 -3.08 -18.09
CA LYS A 102 1.13 -1.84 -17.52
C LYS A 102 0.32 -1.42 -16.30
N TRP A 103 0.98 -1.27 -15.16
CA TRP A 103 0.34 -0.85 -13.91
C TRP A 103 0.47 0.66 -13.70
N ILE A 104 -0.64 1.31 -13.37
CA ILE A 104 -0.68 2.70 -12.91
C ILE A 104 -1.28 2.70 -11.51
N VAL A 105 -0.51 3.21 -10.55
CA VAL A 105 -0.89 3.18 -9.14
C VAL A 105 -1.38 4.55 -8.72
N PHE A 106 -2.49 4.57 -7.98
CA PHE A 106 -3.12 5.74 -7.38
C PHE A 106 -3.11 5.58 -5.87
N GLY A 107 -2.99 6.71 -5.17
CA GLY A 107 -3.18 6.82 -3.74
C GLY A 107 -3.75 8.20 -3.44
N GLY A 108 -4.23 8.39 -2.22
CA GLY A 108 -4.63 9.71 -1.73
C GLY A 108 -4.24 9.85 -0.27
N SER A 109 -3.92 11.08 0.14
CA SER A 109 -3.49 11.40 1.51
C SER A 109 -2.27 10.55 1.92
N TYR A 110 -2.38 9.71 2.95
CA TYR A 110 -1.28 8.86 3.41
C TYR A 110 -0.77 7.91 2.34
N ALA A 111 -1.64 7.21 1.61
CA ALA A 111 -1.23 6.26 0.59
C ALA A 111 -0.47 6.92 -0.58
N GLU A 112 -0.75 8.19 -0.86
CA GLU A 112 0.00 9.01 -1.83
C GLU A 112 1.34 9.48 -1.24
N TYR A 113 1.33 9.95 0.01
CA TYR A 113 2.54 10.37 0.73
C TYR A 113 3.58 9.23 0.76
N LEU A 114 3.13 7.98 0.96
CA LEU A 114 4.02 6.81 0.96
C LEU A 114 4.72 6.55 -0.38
N GLN A 115 4.09 6.86 -1.50
CA GLN A 115 4.68 6.64 -2.83
C GLN A 115 5.49 7.85 -3.29
N VAL A 116 4.97 9.05 -3.06
CA VAL A 116 5.50 10.28 -3.65
C VAL A 116 6.70 10.80 -2.87
N VAL A 117 6.75 10.65 -1.55
CA VAL A 117 7.84 11.23 -0.75
C VAL A 117 9.16 10.55 -1.06
N GLU A 118 9.19 9.22 -1.17
CA GLU A 118 10.43 8.54 -1.54
C GLU A 118 10.90 8.96 -2.94
N ALA A 119 10.01 8.93 -3.93
CA ALA A 119 10.35 9.30 -5.31
C ALA A 119 10.80 10.77 -5.41
N SER A 120 10.12 11.68 -4.70
CA SER A 120 10.45 13.10 -4.66
C SER A 120 11.82 13.33 -4.02
N ILE A 121 12.10 12.72 -2.87
CA ILE A 121 13.40 12.84 -2.19
C ILE A 121 14.50 12.24 -3.07
N ARG A 122 14.28 11.06 -3.67
CA ARG A 122 15.26 10.41 -4.57
C ARG A 122 15.58 11.25 -5.79
N SER A 123 14.58 11.92 -6.37
CA SER A 123 14.76 12.80 -7.52
C SER A 123 15.60 14.05 -7.17
N HIS A 124 15.50 14.53 -5.93
CA HIS A 124 16.26 15.67 -5.44
C HIS A 124 17.67 15.30 -4.96
N SER A 125 17.82 14.21 -4.21
CA SER A 125 19.10 13.68 -3.77
C SER A 125 18.99 12.19 -3.44
N LYS A 126 19.71 11.37 -4.21
CA LYS A 126 19.77 9.92 -3.99
C LYS A 126 20.41 9.58 -2.64
N GLU A 127 21.46 10.29 -2.25
CA GLU A 127 22.15 10.08 -0.97
C GLU A 127 21.25 10.41 0.23
N CYS A 128 20.49 11.51 0.14
CA CYS A 128 19.50 11.87 1.17
C CYS A 128 18.43 10.78 1.28
N ALA A 129 17.89 10.33 0.15
CA ALA A 129 16.91 9.25 0.14
C ALA A 129 17.46 7.93 0.71
N ASP A 130 18.69 7.56 0.38
CA ASP A 130 19.33 6.34 0.89
C ASP A 130 19.60 6.45 2.40
N THR A 131 19.98 7.64 2.89
CA THR A 131 20.14 7.92 4.32
C THR A 131 18.82 7.82 5.08
N ILE A 132 17.76 8.41 4.52
CA ILE A 132 16.40 8.34 5.08
C ILE A 132 15.92 6.89 5.11
N ALA A 133 16.08 6.16 4.01
CA ALA A 133 15.70 4.74 3.92
C ALA A 133 16.43 3.90 4.98
N LYS A 134 17.74 4.12 5.16
CA LYS A 134 18.52 3.45 6.20
C LYS A 134 18.01 3.79 7.61
N GLY A 135 17.71 5.06 7.89
CA GLY A 135 17.14 5.49 9.16
C GLY A 135 15.79 4.82 9.45
N PHE A 136 14.92 4.72 8.44
CA PHE A 136 13.64 4.00 8.58
C PHE A 136 13.82 2.50 8.85
N GLU A 137 14.80 1.85 8.21
CA GLU A 137 15.12 0.45 8.47
C GLU A 137 15.63 0.25 9.90
N GLU A 138 16.56 1.09 10.37
CA GLU A 138 17.06 1.04 11.75
C GLU A 138 15.94 1.26 12.78
N MET A 139 15.09 2.26 12.55
CA MET A 139 13.90 2.48 13.38
C MET A 139 12.96 1.28 13.36
N HIS A 140 12.74 0.66 12.19
CA HIS A 140 11.91 -0.53 12.08
C HIS A 140 12.47 -1.68 12.94
N GLN A 141 13.76 -1.96 12.84
CA GLN A 141 14.42 -3.01 13.63
C GLN A 141 14.35 -2.74 15.15
N LEU A 142 14.55 -1.49 15.56
CA LEU A 142 14.44 -1.08 16.96
C LEU A 142 13.00 -1.26 17.49
N MET A 143 11.98 -0.93 16.68
CA MET A 143 10.58 -1.09 17.05
C MET A 143 10.18 -2.54 17.34
N LEU A 144 10.89 -3.54 16.79
CA LEU A 144 10.58 -4.96 17.00
C LEU A 144 10.88 -5.42 18.45
N THR A 145 11.80 -4.77 19.15
CA THR A 145 12.24 -5.20 20.50
C THR A 145 11.78 -4.26 21.60
N VAL A 146 11.60 -4.77 22.83
CA VAL A 146 11.20 -3.94 23.98
C VAL A 146 12.27 -2.88 24.29
N ASN A 147 13.54 -3.30 24.33
CA ASN A 147 14.66 -2.39 24.59
C ASN A 147 14.84 -1.37 23.46
N GLY A 148 14.67 -1.79 22.20
CA GLY A 148 14.74 -0.90 21.05
C GLY A 148 13.63 0.15 21.07
N ARG A 149 12.41 -0.20 21.47
CA ARG A 149 11.33 0.79 21.68
C ARG A 149 11.64 1.79 22.79
N GLN A 150 12.22 1.35 23.91
CA GLN A 150 12.66 2.26 24.97
C GLN A 150 13.77 3.20 24.50
N ASN A 151 14.72 2.69 23.71
CA ASN A 151 15.78 3.49 23.11
C ASN A 151 15.21 4.53 22.14
N LEU A 152 14.26 4.13 21.29
CA LEU A 152 13.55 5.06 20.41
C LEU A 152 12.79 6.13 21.20
N SER A 153 12.11 5.77 22.28
CA SER A 153 11.48 6.77 23.15
C SER A 153 12.51 7.78 23.65
N TYR A 154 13.66 7.34 24.18
CA TYR A 154 14.73 8.25 24.63
C TYR A 154 15.29 9.14 23.50
N ILE A 155 15.41 8.62 22.27
CA ILE A 155 15.94 9.38 21.14
C ILE A 155 14.96 10.47 20.67
N PHE A 156 13.65 10.23 20.76
CA PHE A 156 12.61 11.09 20.18
C PHE A 156 11.77 11.87 21.20
N THR A 157 12.09 11.81 22.50
CA THR A 157 11.49 12.63 23.56
C THR A 157 12.56 13.28 24.42
#